data_AF-A0A2G9TLI9-F1
#
_entry.id   AF-A0A2G9TLI9-F1
#
_cell.length_a   1.000
_cell.length_b   1.000
_cell.length_c   1.000
_cell.angle_alpha   90.00
_cell.angle_beta   90.00
_cell.angle_gamma   90.00
#
_symmetry.space_group_name_H-M   'P 1'
#
loop_
_entity.id
_entity.type
_entity.pdbx_description
1 polymer ?
#
loop_
_entity_poly.entity_id
_entity_poly.type
_entity_poly.pdbx_seq_one_letter_code
_entity_poly.pdbx_strand_id
1 'polypeptide(L)'
;MIGGEGPESSRWVLNENITYLTWAKKYGATVYLLEHRYYGQSVVHGPNGIANEDLTYLSSIQMLHDVAYFIRAVNAQQTTPLKWITFGGSYSGALSLWMREVFPELVHGAVGSSAPVEAKLDFYEYLEVVEASTRSYSEECANNIAKGFEDMHQLVLTASGRQNLSDIFSLSPPWDDATDVSETDVQYFFSNIYSQFQGAVQYSGDNTG
;
A
#
# COMPACT_ATOMS: atom_id res chain seq x y z
N MET A 1 7.63 -5.70 13.94
CA MET A 1 7.09 -5.18 12.67
C MET A 1 5.61 -5.46 12.64
N ILE A 2 4.81 -4.46 12.29
CA ILE A 2 3.37 -4.62 12.04
C ILE A 2 3.23 -4.99 10.57
N GLY A 3 2.47 -6.05 10.28
CA GLY A 3 2.20 -6.48 8.92
C GLY A 3 1.23 -5.56 8.20
N GLY A 4 1.37 -5.50 6.88
CA GLY A 4 0.57 -4.65 6.01
C GLY A 4 -0.56 -5.38 5.32
N GLU A 5 -0.86 -4.93 4.11
CA GLU A 5 -1.91 -5.38 3.22
C GLU A 5 -1.53 -6.64 2.40
N GLY A 6 -0.85 -7.61 3.03
CA GLY A 6 -0.41 -8.82 2.35
C GLY A 6 0.05 -9.95 3.28
N PRO A 7 0.27 -11.15 2.73
CA PRO A 7 0.84 -12.27 3.49
C PRO A 7 2.23 -11.93 4.01
N GLU A 8 2.51 -12.28 5.26
CA GLU A 8 3.80 -11.98 5.87
C GLU A 8 4.86 -13.03 5.58
N SER A 9 6.08 -12.55 5.35
CA SER A 9 7.24 -13.41 5.09
C SER A 9 8.18 -13.44 6.28
N SER A 10 8.63 -14.63 6.65
CA SER A 10 9.68 -14.80 7.69
C SER A 10 10.98 -14.06 7.34
N ARG A 11 11.20 -13.67 6.07
CA ARG A 11 12.31 -12.81 5.66
C ARG A 11 12.38 -11.52 6.50
N TRP A 12 11.24 -10.96 6.91
CA TRP A 12 11.17 -9.74 7.73
C TRP A 12 11.64 -9.93 9.18
N VAL A 13 11.89 -11.16 9.63
CA VAL A 13 12.46 -11.41 10.96
C VAL A 13 13.77 -12.20 10.92
N LEU A 14 14.10 -12.81 9.77
CA LEU A 14 15.28 -13.66 9.62
C LEU A 14 16.40 -13.04 8.77
N ASN A 15 16.13 -12.00 7.98
CA ASN A 15 17.15 -11.39 7.13
C ASN A 15 17.94 -10.29 7.85
N GLU A 16 19.06 -10.66 8.48
CA GLU A 16 19.90 -9.74 9.25
C GLU A 16 20.43 -8.51 8.47
N ASN A 17 20.36 -8.50 7.14
CA ASN A 17 20.75 -7.34 6.33
C ASN A 17 19.72 -6.20 6.37
N ILE A 18 18.51 -6.47 6.87
CA ILE A 18 17.47 -5.44 7.01
C ILE A 18 17.83 -4.51 8.17
N THR A 19 17.76 -3.20 7.95
CA THR A 19 18.24 -2.17 8.88
C THR A 19 17.74 -2.37 10.32
N TYR A 20 16.45 -2.58 10.55
CA TYR A 20 15.94 -2.76 11.91
C TYR A 20 16.37 -4.08 12.57
N LEU A 21 16.69 -5.12 11.79
CA LEU A 21 17.26 -6.37 12.31
C LEU A 21 18.72 -6.18 12.72
N THR A 22 19.49 -5.35 12.01
CA THR A 22 20.84 -4.96 12.46
C THR A 22 20.80 -4.23 13.81
N TRP A 23 19.80 -3.36 14.02
CA TRP A 23 19.59 -2.68 15.28
C TRP A 23 19.13 -3.64 16.37
N ALA A 24 18.18 -4.53 16.07
CA ALA A 24 17.73 -5.54 17.02
C ALA A 24 18.90 -6.38 17.53
N LYS A 25 19.78 -6.83 16.63
CA LYS A 25 21.01 -7.55 17.00
C LYS A 25 21.94 -6.72 17.88
N LYS A 26 22.18 -5.45 17.53
CA LYS A 26 23.02 -4.52 18.30
C LYS A 26 22.50 -4.29 19.72
N TYR A 27 21.19 -4.22 19.90
CA TYR A 27 20.55 -3.93 21.18
C TYR A 27 20.06 -5.17 21.93
N GLY A 28 20.27 -6.37 21.39
CA GLY A 28 19.76 -7.62 21.97
C GLY A 28 18.23 -7.69 22.03
N ALA A 29 17.53 -7.04 21.08
CA ALA A 29 16.08 -6.99 21.05
C ALA A 29 15.48 -8.25 20.40
N THR A 30 14.36 -8.72 20.95
CA THR A 30 13.53 -9.73 20.29
C THR A 30 12.65 -9.06 19.23
N VAL A 31 12.55 -9.67 18.05
CA VAL A 31 11.76 -9.14 16.94
C VAL A 31 10.56 -10.03 16.70
N TYR A 32 9.39 -9.41 16.66
CA TYR A 32 8.13 -10.05 16.30
C TYR A 32 7.63 -9.48 14.98
N LEU A 33 7.00 -10.34 14.17
CA LEU A 33 6.23 -9.96 12.98
C LEU A 33 4.80 -10.40 13.20
N LEU A 34 3.88 -9.44 13.16
CA LEU A 34 2.46 -9.71 13.34
C LEU A 34 1.78 -9.53 12.00
N GLU A 35 1.31 -10.62 11.42
CA GLU A 35 0.51 -10.58 10.19
C GLU A 35 -0.83 -9.89 10.45
N HIS A 36 -1.25 -9.09 9.48
CA HIS A 36 -2.49 -8.32 9.60
C HIS A 36 -3.70 -9.26 9.50
N ARG A 37 -4.72 -9.03 10.35
CA ARG A 37 -6.00 -9.73 10.21
C ARG A 37 -6.52 -9.65 8.77
N TYR A 38 -7.10 -10.74 8.27
CA TYR A 38 -7.57 -10.95 6.89
C TYR A 38 -6.50 -11.12 5.81
N TYR A 39 -5.22 -11.01 6.13
CA TYR A 39 -4.14 -11.22 5.16
C TYR A 39 -3.36 -12.50 5.47
N GLY A 40 -2.83 -13.12 4.41
CA GLY A 40 -2.03 -14.34 4.52
C GLY A 40 -2.77 -15.48 5.21
N GLN A 41 -2.22 -15.93 6.34
CA GLN A 41 -2.75 -17.03 7.15
C GLN A 41 -3.66 -16.55 8.29
N SER A 42 -3.76 -15.24 8.50
CA SER A 42 -4.54 -14.61 9.57
C SER A 42 -6.01 -14.44 9.16
N VAL A 43 -6.76 -15.55 9.10
CA VAL A 43 -8.16 -15.58 8.67
C VAL A 43 -9.12 -15.35 9.85
N VAL A 44 -10.08 -14.43 9.69
CA VAL A 44 -11.12 -14.11 10.69
C VAL A 44 -12.46 -14.66 10.22
N HIS A 45 -13.04 -15.62 10.93
CA HIS A 45 -14.37 -16.21 10.65
C HIS A 45 -14.61 -16.83 9.24
N GLY A 46 -13.59 -16.93 8.38
CA GLY A 46 -13.68 -17.53 7.05
C GLY A 46 -12.96 -18.88 6.91
N PRO A 47 -13.30 -19.71 5.91
CA PRO A 47 -12.53 -20.90 5.57
C PRO A 47 -11.18 -20.53 4.93
N ASN A 48 -10.11 -21.21 5.33
CA ASN A 48 -8.77 -21.01 4.78
C ASN A 48 -8.76 -21.19 3.26
N GLY A 49 -8.21 -20.20 2.54
CA GLY A 49 -8.03 -20.28 1.09
C GLY A 49 -9.26 -19.95 0.23
N ILE A 50 -10.34 -19.45 0.84
CA ILE A 50 -11.52 -18.91 0.13
C ILE A 50 -11.62 -17.41 0.45
N ALA A 51 -12.15 -16.62 -0.51
CA ALA A 51 -12.45 -15.21 -0.27
C ALA A 51 -13.34 -15.06 0.96
N ASN A 52 -12.93 -14.20 1.89
CA ASN A 52 -13.68 -13.97 3.11
C ASN A 52 -14.83 -13.00 2.84
N GLU A 53 -16.06 -13.49 2.92
CA GLU A 53 -17.26 -12.69 2.67
C GLU A 53 -17.58 -11.72 3.83
N ASP A 54 -17.13 -12.03 5.05
CA ASP A 54 -17.33 -11.17 6.21
C ASP A 54 -16.10 -10.28 6.45
N LEU A 55 -16.16 -9.04 5.98
CA LEU A 55 -15.12 -8.03 6.21
C LEU A 55 -15.46 -7.06 7.35
N THR A 56 -16.46 -7.39 8.19
CA THR A 56 -16.97 -6.50 9.26
C THR A 56 -15.85 -6.02 10.20
N TYR A 57 -14.83 -6.85 10.41
CA TYR A 57 -13.72 -6.54 11.32
C TYR A 57 -12.42 -6.16 10.61
N LEU A 58 -12.43 -5.96 9.29
CA LEU A 58 -11.28 -5.49 8.52
C LEU A 58 -11.18 -3.97 8.64
N SER A 59 -10.44 -3.49 9.64
CA SER A 59 -10.12 -2.07 9.80
C SER A 59 -8.77 -1.86 10.47
N SER A 60 -8.15 -0.73 10.18
CA SER A 60 -6.85 -0.36 10.77
C SER A 60 -6.91 -0.26 12.29
N ILE A 61 -7.98 0.32 12.85
CA ILE A 61 -8.13 0.43 14.31
C ILE A 61 -8.17 -0.96 14.98
N GLN A 62 -8.85 -1.91 14.36
CA GLN A 62 -8.91 -3.27 14.87
C GLN A 62 -7.55 -3.97 14.81
N MET A 63 -6.75 -3.72 13.76
CA MET A 63 -5.36 -4.19 13.71
C MET A 63 -4.51 -3.59 14.84
N LEU A 64 -4.67 -2.29 15.15
CA LEU A 64 -3.97 -1.68 16.30
C LEU A 64 -4.34 -2.37 17.61
N HIS A 65 -5.61 -2.75 17.79
CA HIS A 65 -6.06 -3.53 18.94
C HIS A 65 -5.46 -4.94 19.00
N ASP A 66 -5.25 -5.61 17.87
CA ASP A 66 -4.55 -6.91 17.83
C ASP A 66 -3.10 -6.77 18.29
N VAL A 67 -2.39 -5.75 17.80
CA VAL A 67 -1.02 -5.45 18.21
C VAL A 67 -0.97 -5.13 19.71
N ALA A 68 -1.92 -4.31 20.21
CA ALA A 68 -2.02 -3.98 21.63
C ALA A 68 -2.26 -5.23 22.49
N TYR A 69 -3.17 -6.12 22.06
CA TYR A 69 -3.45 -7.37 22.73
C TYR A 69 -2.22 -8.27 22.78
N PHE A 70 -1.52 -8.43 21.65
CA PHE A 70 -0.28 -9.19 21.56
C PHE A 70 0.79 -8.67 22.53
N ILE A 71 1.05 -7.35 22.53
CA ILE A 71 2.04 -6.73 23.42
C ILE A 71 1.71 -7.02 24.88
N ARG A 72 0.43 -6.87 25.28
CA ARG A 72 -0.01 -7.16 26.65
C ARG A 72 0.18 -8.64 27.01
N ALA A 73 -0.13 -9.55 26.08
CA ALA A 73 0.05 -10.98 26.28
C ALA A 73 1.54 -11.35 26.46
N VAL A 74 2.44 -10.78 25.66
CA VAL A 74 3.89 -10.99 25.81
C VAL A 74 4.39 -10.40 27.13
N ASN A 75 4.00 -9.17 27.46
CA ASN A 75 4.40 -8.52 28.71
C ASN A 75 3.95 -9.30 29.95
N ALA A 76 2.76 -9.92 29.93
CA ALA A 76 2.26 -10.73 31.04
C ALA A 76 3.13 -11.97 31.34
N GLN A 77 3.96 -12.40 30.38
CA GLN A 77 4.89 -13.51 30.55
C GLN A 77 6.28 -13.07 31.03
N GLN A 78 6.52 -11.76 31.17
CA GLN A 78 7.82 -11.22 31.56
C GLN A 78 7.82 -10.74 33.01
N THR A 79 8.95 -10.89 33.67
CA THR A 79 9.17 -10.40 35.04
C THR A 79 9.69 -8.96 35.07
N THR A 80 10.23 -8.48 33.95
CA THR A 80 10.76 -7.12 33.80
C THR A 80 9.96 -6.33 32.76
N PRO A 81 9.76 -5.01 32.95
CA PRO A 81 9.09 -4.19 31.96
C PRO A 81 9.85 -4.18 30.61
N LEU A 82 9.16 -4.53 29.53
CA LEU A 82 9.68 -4.45 28.17
C LEU A 82 9.44 -3.05 27.57
N LYS A 83 10.33 -2.64 26.66
CA LYS A 83 10.12 -1.48 25.79
C LYS A 83 9.83 -1.96 24.37
N TRP A 84 8.76 -1.47 23.78
CA TRP A 84 8.33 -1.85 22.43
C TRP A 84 8.61 -0.73 21.44
N ILE A 85 9.20 -1.06 20.30
CA ILE A 85 9.33 -0.18 19.15
C ILE A 85 8.60 -0.83 17.97
N THR A 86 7.68 -0.11 17.33
CA THR A 86 6.98 -0.60 16.14
C THR A 86 7.65 -0.14 14.86
N PHE A 87 7.54 -0.98 13.83
CA PHE A 87 8.12 -0.75 12.51
C PHE A 87 7.09 -1.14 11.44
N GLY A 88 7.04 -0.38 10.35
CA GLY A 88 6.28 -0.70 9.13
C GLY A 88 6.62 0.25 7.99
N GLY A 89 6.22 -0.12 6.77
CA GLY A 89 6.33 0.69 5.56
C GLY A 89 4.98 0.82 4.83
N SER A 90 4.77 1.89 4.06
CA SER A 90 3.48 2.16 3.39
C SER A 90 2.34 2.18 4.42
N TYR A 91 1.22 1.50 4.17
CA TYR A 91 0.11 1.33 5.10
C TYR A 91 0.55 0.80 6.47
N SER A 92 1.40 -0.23 6.52
CA SER A 92 1.94 -0.72 7.80
C SER A 92 2.82 0.31 8.54
N GLY A 93 3.40 1.25 7.80
CA GLY A 93 4.09 2.41 8.35
C GLY A 93 3.12 3.36 9.04
N ALA A 94 1.96 3.62 8.42
CA ALA A 94 0.89 4.39 9.05
C ALA A 94 0.38 3.68 10.31
N LEU A 95 0.14 2.36 10.26
CA LEU A 95 -0.22 1.56 11.43
C LEU A 95 0.82 1.67 12.56
N SER A 96 2.12 1.63 12.23
CA SER A 96 3.19 1.77 13.22
C SER A 96 3.14 3.12 13.94
N LEU A 97 2.95 4.22 13.19
CA LEU A 97 2.85 5.56 13.75
C LEU A 97 1.55 5.75 14.55
N TRP A 98 0.42 5.30 14.03
CA TRP A 98 -0.86 5.34 14.73
C TRP A 98 -0.85 4.47 16.00
N MET A 99 -0.11 3.36 16.02
CA MET A 99 0.04 2.54 17.23
C MET A 99 0.69 3.34 18.37
N ARG A 100 1.71 4.15 18.08
CA ARG A 100 2.34 5.02 19.09
C ARG A 100 1.39 6.10 19.57
N GLU A 101 0.55 6.63 18.69
CA GLU A 101 -0.43 7.66 19.01
C GLU A 101 -1.59 7.12 19.87
N VAL A 102 -2.16 5.97 19.48
CA VAL A 102 -3.34 5.37 20.12
C VAL A 102 -3.00 4.63 21.40
N PHE A 103 -1.83 3.97 21.46
CA PHE A 103 -1.38 3.20 22.63
C PHE A 103 0.00 3.65 23.13
N PRO A 104 0.16 4.93 23.54
CA PRO A 104 1.44 5.46 23.99
C PRO A 104 1.94 4.84 25.30
N GLU A 105 1.06 4.16 26.05
CA GLU A 105 1.42 3.40 27.24
C GLU A 105 2.08 2.05 26.91
N LEU A 106 1.86 1.51 25.70
CA LEU A 106 2.41 0.22 25.27
C LEU A 106 3.66 0.36 24.38
N VAL A 107 3.63 1.27 23.42
CA VAL A 107 4.66 1.40 22.38
C VAL A 107 5.55 2.57 22.67
N HIS A 108 6.82 2.36 23.04
CA HIS A 108 7.75 3.43 23.42
C HIS A 108 8.19 4.33 22.26
N GLY A 109 8.16 3.81 21.03
CA GLY A 109 8.50 4.54 19.82
C GLY A 109 8.04 3.81 18.57
N ALA A 110 7.94 4.52 17.46
CA ALA A 110 7.50 3.97 16.19
C ALA A 110 8.35 4.49 15.05
N VAL A 111 8.58 3.64 14.05
CA VAL A 111 9.17 3.99 12.77
C VAL A 111 8.17 3.61 11.67
N GLY A 112 7.74 4.59 10.90
CA GLY A 112 6.88 4.41 9.73
C GLY A 112 7.60 4.92 8.49
N SER A 113 8.03 4.02 7.61
CA SER A 113 8.71 4.36 6.36
C SER A 113 7.68 4.66 5.26
N SER A 114 7.78 5.82 4.61
CA SER A 114 6.87 6.22 3.52
C SER A 114 5.40 6.06 3.89
N ALA A 115 5.05 6.45 5.13
CA ALA A 115 3.73 6.21 5.71
C ALA A 115 2.72 7.30 5.29
N PRO A 116 1.63 6.97 4.57
CA PRO A 116 0.54 7.90 4.33
C PRO A 116 -0.34 7.98 5.59
N VAL A 117 0.04 8.82 6.54
CA VAL A 117 -0.65 8.94 7.84
C VAL A 117 -2.00 9.67 7.75
N GLU A 118 -2.22 10.43 6.69
CA GLU A 118 -3.50 11.08 6.40
C GLU A 118 -4.27 10.23 5.38
N ALA A 119 -5.39 9.66 5.80
CA ALA A 119 -6.26 8.91 4.91
C ALA A 119 -7.10 9.90 4.09
N LYS A 120 -6.82 9.99 2.78
CA LYS A 120 -7.58 10.79 1.83
C LYS A 120 -8.30 9.88 0.84
N LEU A 121 -9.59 10.13 0.63
CA LEU A 121 -10.39 9.39 -0.36
C LEU A 121 -9.92 9.67 -1.79
N ASP A 122 -9.77 10.96 -2.09
CA ASP A 122 -9.17 11.44 -3.34
C ASP A 122 -7.79 12.00 -3.00
N PHE A 123 -6.76 11.20 -3.27
CA PHE A 123 -5.37 11.56 -2.99
C PHE A 123 -4.64 11.96 -4.28
N TYR A 124 -5.17 12.99 -4.96
CA TYR A 124 -4.64 13.47 -6.23
C TYR A 124 -3.20 13.98 -6.13
N GLU A 125 -2.74 14.44 -4.96
CA GLU A 125 -1.37 14.90 -4.74
C GLU A 125 -0.33 13.80 -5.01
N TYR A 126 -0.73 12.52 -4.93
CA TYR A 126 0.13 11.41 -5.36
C TYR A 126 0.48 11.52 -6.85
N LEU A 127 -0.48 11.87 -7.70
CA LEU A 127 -0.25 12.07 -9.13
C LEU A 127 0.54 13.36 -9.41
N GLU A 128 0.38 14.41 -8.61
CA GLU A 128 1.23 15.62 -8.70
C GLU A 128 2.71 15.27 -8.45
N VAL A 129 2.99 14.40 -7.48
CA VAL A 129 4.36 13.92 -7.22
C VAL A 129 4.88 13.03 -8.35
N VAL A 130 4.04 12.17 -8.93
CA VAL A 130 4.40 11.34 -10.09
C VAL A 130 4.76 12.21 -11.29
N GLU A 131 3.96 13.24 -11.57
CA GLU A 131 4.23 14.22 -12.62
C GLU A 131 5.56 14.95 -12.36
N ALA A 132 5.74 15.50 -11.16
CA ALA A 132 6.93 16.26 -10.80
C ALA A 132 8.20 15.41 -10.87
N SER A 133 8.13 14.14 -10.39
CA SER A 133 9.23 13.19 -10.48
C SER A 133 9.60 12.88 -11.93
N THR A 134 8.60 12.59 -12.76
CA THR A 134 8.81 12.32 -14.18
C THR A 134 9.42 13.52 -14.90
N ARG A 135 8.92 14.73 -14.62
CA ARG A 135 9.43 15.98 -15.19
C ARG A 135 10.87 16.27 -14.74
N SER A 136 11.20 15.96 -13.48
CA SER A 136 12.56 16.13 -12.97
C SER A 136 13.59 15.25 -13.69
N TYR A 137 13.14 14.11 -14.23
CA TYR A 137 13.96 13.22 -15.05
C TYR A 137 14.05 13.69 -16.50
N SER A 138 12.91 14.05 -17.11
CA SER A 138 12.85 14.59 -18.46
C SER A 138 11.58 15.42 -18.67
N GLU A 139 11.78 16.71 -18.95
CA GLU A 139 10.69 17.64 -19.25
C GLU A 139 9.94 17.26 -20.54
N GLU A 140 10.67 16.84 -21.56
CA GLU A 140 10.07 16.36 -22.82
C GLU A 140 9.20 15.12 -22.60
N CYS A 141 9.68 14.16 -21.79
CA CYS A 141 8.91 12.96 -21.43
C CYS A 141 7.61 13.32 -20.71
N ALA A 142 7.69 14.17 -19.67
CA ALA A 142 6.51 14.61 -18.92
C ALA A 142 5.49 15.34 -19.82
N ASN A 143 5.96 16.20 -20.73
CA ASN A 143 5.09 16.90 -21.67
C ASN A 143 4.41 15.94 -22.66
N ASN A 144 5.11 14.91 -23.14
CA ASN A 144 4.53 13.89 -24.02
C ASN A 144 3.48 13.04 -23.28
N ILE A 145 3.73 12.71 -22.00
CA ILE A 145 2.75 11.99 -21.17
C ILE A 145 1.49 12.83 -20.96
N ALA A 146 1.65 14.11 -20.57
CA ALA A 146 0.52 15.02 -20.38
C ALA A 146 -0.32 15.16 -21.66
N LYS A 147 0.35 15.32 -22.81
CA LYS A 147 -0.33 15.36 -24.12
C LYS A 147 -1.06 14.04 -24.42
N GLY A 148 -0.45 12.90 -24.14
CA GLY A 148 -1.09 11.60 -24.34
C GLY A 148 -2.37 11.44 -23.52
N PHE A 149 -2.38 11.89 -22.26
CA PHE A 149 -3.59 11.89 -21.43
C PHE A 149 -4.68 12.83 -21.95
N GLU A 150 -4.31 14.02 -22.42
CA GLU A 150 -5.26 14.95 -23.05
C GLU A 150 -5.88 14.33 -24.33
N ASP A 151 -5.04 13.77 -25.21
CA ASP A 151 -5.51 13.12 -26.43
C ASP A 151 -6.45 11.94 -26.11
N MET A 152 -6.13 11.12 -25.12
CA MET A 152 -7.01 10.04 -24.64
C MET A 152 -8.33 10.57 -24.07
N HIS A 153 -8.29 11.66 -23.31
CA HIS A 153 -9.49 12.30 -22.76
C HIS A 153 -10.42 12.78 -23.88
N GLN A 154 -9.88 13.40 -24.94
CA GLN A 154 -10.71 13.81 -26.08
C GLN A 154 -11.30 12.61 -26.85
N LEU A 155 -10.52 11.52 -27.00
CA LEU A 155 -10.99 10.33 -27.70
C LEU A 155 -12.16 9.64 -26.96
N VAL A 156 -12.12 9.55 -25.62
CA VAL A 156 -13.15 8.80 -24.89
C VAL A 156 -14.56 9.42 -24.99
N LEU A 157 -14.65 10.72 -25.30
CA LEU A 157 -15.92 11.45 -25.40
C LEU A 157 -16.79 11.05 -26.61
N THR A 158 -16.22 10.35 -27.60
CA THR A 158 -16.94 9.99 -28.84
C THR A 158 -16.89 8.49 -29.11
N ALA A 159 -17.91 7.94 -29.77
CA ALA A 159 -17.96 6.51 -30.13
C ALA A 159 -16.76 6.10 -31.01
N SER A 160 -16.47 6.87 -32.06
CA SER A 160 -15.31 6.63 -32.92
C SER A 160 -13.97 6.75 -32.18
N GLY A 161 -13.87 7.67 -31.22
CA GLY A 161 -12.66 7.83 -30.43
C GLY A 161 -12.46 6.68 -29.43
N ARG A 162 -13.53 6.14 -28.84
CA ARG A 162 -13.47 4.92 -28.03
C ARG A 162 -13.09 3.68 -28.83
N GLN A 163 -13.55 3.55 -30.08
CA GLN A 163 -13.05 2.53 -30.99
C GLN A 163 -11.54 2.69 -31.23
N ASN A 164 -11.07 3.92 -31.47
CA ASN A 164 -9.64 4.18 -31.66
C ASN A 164 -8.82 3.82 -30.39
N LEU A 165 -9.31 4.14 -29.20
CA LEU A 165 -8.67 3.70 -27.94
C LEU A 165 -8.63 2.17 -27.84
N SER A 166 -9.69 1.49 -28.29
CA SER A 166 -9.73 0.02 -28.33
C SER A 166 -8.65 -0.56 -29.23
N ASP A 167 -8.41 0.07 -30.37
CA ASP A 167 -7.38 -0.37 -31.32
C ASP A 167 -5.96 -0.09 -30.78
N ILE A 168 -5.73 1.08 -30.17
CA ILE A 168 -4.42 1.47 -29.59
C ILE A 168 -4.05 0.57 -28.41
N PHE A 169 -4.98 0.36 -27.48
CA PHE A 169 -4.74 -0.33 -26.21
C PHE A 169 -5.17 -1.79 -26.21
N SER A 170 -5.68 -2.30 -27.34
CA SER A 170 -6.20 -3.67 -27.49
C SER A 170 -7.24 -4.00 -26.40
N LEU A 171 -8.22 -3.12 -26.20
CA LEU A 171 -9.21 -3.25 -25.13
C LEU A 171 -10.06 -4.52 -25.31
N SER A 172 -10.35 -5.20 -24.20
CA SER A 172 -11.17 -6.40 -24.15
C SER A 172 -12.12 -6.32 -22.95
N PRO A 173 -13.44 -6.18 -23.18
CA PRO A 173 -14.10 -6.07 -24.49
C PRO A 173 -13.73 -4.77 -25.23
N PRO A 174 -13.82 -4.74 -26.58
CA PRO A 174 -13.63 -3.51 -27.34
C PRO A 174 -14.76 -2.51 -27.04
N TRP A 175 -14.45 -1.22 -27.05
CA TRP A 175 -15.43 -0.14 -26.88
C TRP A 175 -15.98 0.32 -28.24
N ASP A 176 -16.72 -0.57 -28.89
CA ASP A 176 -17.41 -0.33 -30.16
C ASP A 176 -18.88 0.12 -29.94
N ASP A 177 -19.65 0.27 -31.03
CA ASP A 177 -21.06 0.69 -30.99
C ASP A 177 -21.98 -0.30 -30.26
N ALA A 178 -21.55 -1.55 -30.05
CA ALA A 178 -22.30 -2.58 -29.35
C ALA A 178 -21.97 -2.64 -27.85
N THR A 179 -20.91 -1.97 -27.40
CA THR A 179 -20.48 -1.94 -26.00
C THR A 179 -21.06 -0.73 -25.27
N ASP A 180 -21.77 -1.01 -24.18
CA ASP A 180 -22.18 0.01 -23.22
C ASP A 180 -21.00 0.34 -22.29
N VAL A 181 -20.36 1.48 -22.53
CA VAL A 181 -19.18 1.94 -21.76
C VAL A 181 -19.64 2.86 -20.65
N SER A 182 -19.55 2.39 -19.41
CA SER A 182 -19.91 3.17 -18.23
C SER A 182 -18.82 4.16 -17.83
N GLU A 183 -19.17 5.15 -16.99
CA GLU A 183 -18.17 6.04 -16.39
C GLU A 183 -17.11 5.28 -15.58
N THR A 184 -17.50 4.18 -14.94
CA THR A 184 -16.58 3.31 -14.19
C THR A 184 -15.60 2.60 -15.12
N ASP A 185 -16.03 2.16 -16.30
CA ASP A 185 -15.13 1.56 -17.29
C ASP A 185 -14.08 2.57 -17.77
N VAL A 186 -14.51 3.82 -17.99
CA VAL A 186 -13.60 4.93 -18.34
C VAL A 186 -12.61 5.21 -17.21
N GLN A 187 -13.08 5.35 -15.97
CA GLN A 187 -12.22 5.57 -14.81
C GLN A 187 -11.23 4.42 -14.63
N TYR A 188 -11.69 3.17 -14.78
CA TYR A 188 -10.84 1.99 -14.67
C TYR A 188 -9.77 1.97 -15.76
N PHE A 189 -10.12 2.27 -17.02
CA PHE A 189 -9.15 2.41 -18.11
C PHE A 189 -8.07 3.43 -17.77
N PHE A 190 -8.44 4.66 -17.42
CA PHE A 190 -7.46 5.69 -17.05
C PHE A 190 -6.61 5.26 -15.85
N SER A 191 -7.21 4.60 -14.85
CA SER A 191 -6.49 4.06 -13.70
C SER A 191 -5.44 3.03 -14.07
N ASN A 192 -5.71 2.16 -15.04
CA ASN A 192 -4.71 1.19 -15.50
C ASN A 192 -3.54 1.84 -16.25
N ILE A 193 -3.81 2.95 -16.95
CA ILE A 193 -2.77 3.68 -17.68
C ILE A 193 -1.91 4.51 -16.73
N TYR A 194 -2.51 5.34 -15.87
CA TYR A 194 -1.71 6.15 -14.95
C TYR A 194 -0.99 5.32 -13.88
N SER A 195 -1.49 4.11 -13.54
CA SER A 195 -0.83 3.22 -12.58
C SER A 195 0.56 2.75 -13.04
N GLN A 196 0.82 2.72 -14.35
CA GLN A 196 2.14 2.38 -14.87
C GLN A 196 3.19 3.43 -14.48
N PHE A 197 2.82 4.70 -14.54
CA PHE A 197 3.69 5.81 -14.14
C PHE A 197 3.81 5.90 -12.61
N GLN A 198 2.71 5.66 -11.89
CA GLN A 198 2.71 5.54 -10.43
C GLN A 198 3.71 4.48 -9.96
N GLY A 199 3.65 3.27 -10.53
CA GLY A 199 4.57 2.19 -10.19
C GLY A 199 6.02 2.52 -10.55
N ALA A 200 6.26 3.10 -11.73
CA ALA A 200 7.60 3.49 -12.16
C ALA A 200 8.26 4.48 -11.19
N VAL A 201 7.51 5.49 -10.72
CA VAL A 201 8.00 6.48 -9.75
C VAL A 201 8.13 5.85 -8.35
N GLN A 202 7.10 5.14 -7.88
CA GLN A 202 7.05 4.60 -6.53
C GLN A 202 8.17 3.59 -6.23
N TYR A 203 8.50 2.76 -7.22
CA TYR A 203 9.53 1.73 -7.09
C TYR A 203 10.85 2.11 -7.77
N SER A 204 11.01 3.39 -8.15
CA SER A 204 12.28 3.88 -8.69
C SER A 204 13.37 3.81 -7.62
N GLY A 205 14.47 3.11 -7.94
CA GLY A 205 15.57 2.94 -6.99
C GLY A 205 15.25 2.02 -5.80
N ASP A 206 14.24 1.16 -5.91
CA ASP A 206 13.96 0.15 -4.90
C ASP A 206 15.21 -0.69 -4.60
N ASN A 207 15.58 -0.75 -3.32
CA ASN A 207 16.77 -1.47 -2.81
C ASN A 207 18.13 -0.94 -3.30
N THR A 208 18.24 0.33 -3.74
CA THR A 208 19.55 0.93 -4.07
C THR A 208 20.27 1.54 -2.85
N GLY A 209 19.77 1.30 -1.63
CA GLY A 209 20.32 1.80 -0.36
C GLY A 209 20.81 0.69 0.57
#